data_AF-A0A6A6K4L9-F1
#
_entry.id   AF-A0A6A6K4L9-F1
#
_cell.length_a   1.000
_cell.length_b   1.000
_cell.length_c   1.000
_cell.angle_alpha   90.00
_cell.angle_beta   90.00
_cell.angle_gamma   90.00
#
_symmetry.space_group_name_H-M   'P 1'
#
loop_
_entity.id
_entity.type
_entity.pdbx_description
1 polymer ?
#
loop_
_entity_poly.entity_id
_entity_poly.type
_entity_poly.pdbx_seq_one_letter_code
_entity_poly.pdbx_strand_id
1 'polypeptide(L)'
;MEELMMVLNMILVVLLSISLQAFSQVAIAIGHQFLFRAGFYYGNYDGLSKPPSFNLEIDGNFWATVTANSTSNNEPVYHEMIYMIKRDSAQVCLDNIGDGIPFISSLEATAIDMRNTYRLMENKTALLLHSRTNYGANNTIE
;
A
#
# COMPACT_ATOMS: atom_id res chain seq x y z
N MET A 1 -17.70 -2.08 15.13
CA MET A 1 -17.52 -3.55 15.25
C MET A 1 -17.24 -4.19 13.88
N GLU A 2 -17.80 -3.66 12.79
CA GLU A 2 -17.46 -4.08 11.41
C GLU A 2 -16.07 -3.62 10.93
N GLU A 3 -15.58 -2.43 11.33
CA GLU A 3 -14.21 -1.98 11.02
C GLU A 3 -13.13 -2.93 11.59
N LEU A 4 -13.29 -3.39 12.83
CA LEU A 4 -12.33 -4.32 13.45
C LEU A 4 -12.30 -5.69 12.77
N MET A 5 -13.42 -6.17 12.22
CA MET A 5 -13.46 -7.46 11.52
C MET A 5 -12.80 -7.37 10.14
N MET A 6 -12.85 -6.20 9.49
CA MET A 6 -12.15 -5.94 8.23
C MET A 6 -10.64 -5.86 8.45
N VAL A 7 -10.20 -5.14 9.48
CA VAL A 7 -8.77 -5.03 9.87
C VAL A 7 -8.20 -6.39 10.28
N LEU A 8 -8.95 -7.22 11.01
CA LEU A 8 -8.48 -8.55 11.43
C LEU A 8 -8.35 -9.54 10.25
N ASN A 9 -9.28 -9.50 9.29
CA ASN A 9 -9.17 -10.31 8.06
C ASN A 9 -8.00 -9.84 7.17
N MET A 10 -7.69 -8.55 7.17
CA MET A 10 -6.57 -7.99 6.40
C MET A 10 -5.20 -8.33 7.01
N ILE A 11 -5.08 -8.33 8.35
CA ILE A 11 -3.89 -8.80 9.08
C ILE A 11 -3.61 -10.29 8.80
N LEU A 12 -4.66 -11.13 8.70
CA LEU A 12 -4.50 -12.56 8.43
C LEU A 12 -3.93 -12.84 7.03
N VAL A 13 -4.27 -12.02 6.02
CA VAL A 13 -3.71 -12.14 4.66
C VAL A 13 -2.23 -11.75 4.62
N VAL A 14 -1.84 -10.72 5.38
CA VAL A 14 -0.45 -10.25 5.46
C VAL A 14 0.47 -11.27 6.14
N LEU A 15 0.03 -11.91 7.22
CA LEU A 15 0.80 -12.94 7.95
C LEU A 15 1.20 -14.15 7.07
N LEU A 16 0.47 -14.43 5.98
CA LEU A 16 0.75 -15.56 5.09
C LEU A 16 1.80 -15.26 3.99
N SER A 17 2.23 -14.01 3.84
CA SER A 17 3.04 -13.55 2.68
C SER A 17 4.56 -13.49 2.91
N ILE A 18 5.07 -14.07 3.99
CA ILE A 18 6.51 -14.14 4.34
C ILE A 18 7.24 -15.18 3.46
N SER A 19 7.33 -14.95 2.15
CA SER A 19 8.22 -15.69 1.25
C SER A 19 8.85 -14.78 0.20
N LEU A 20 9.93 -15.24 -0.41
CA LEU A 20 10.95 -14.50 -1.19
C LEU A 20 10.42 -13.53 -2.29
N GLN A 21 9.15 -13.60 -2.66
CA GLN A 21 8.41 -12.64 -3.47
C GLN A 21 6.98 -12.56 -2.93
N ALA A 22 6.63 -11.45 -2.25
CA ALA A 22 5.28 -11.28 -1.71
C ALA A 22 4.37 -10.67 -2.80
N PHE A 23 3.35 -11.43 -3.20
CA PHE A 23 2.25 -10.96 -4.04
C PHE A 23 0.96 -10.95 -3.21
N SER A 24 0.26 -9.82 -3.22
CA SER A 24 -1.12 -9.74 -2.74
C SER A 24 -2.06 -9.52 -3.91
N GLN A 25 -3.09 -10.36 -4.02
CA GLN A 25 -4.16 -10.22 -4.99
C GLN A 25 -5.36 -9.55 -4.32
N VAL A 26 -5.80 -8.42 -4.86
CA VAL A 26 -7.05 -7.79 -4.44
C VAL A 26 -8.08 -7.99 -5.55
N ALA A 27 -9.15 -8.72 -5.26
CA ALA A 27 -10.27 -8.93 -6.18
C ALA A 27 -11.08 -7.64 -6.30
N ILE A 28 -11.19 -7.09 -7.50
CA ILE A 28 -11.74 -5.75 -7.72
C ILE A 28 -12.54 -5.68 -9.03
N ALA A 29 -13.56 -4.82 -9.08
CA ALA A 29 -14.35 -4.58 -10.29
C ALA A 29 -13.54 -3.82 -11.37
N ILE A 30 -13.55 -4.35 -12.59
CA ILE A 30 -12.93 -3.73 -13.76
C ILE A 30 -13.51 -2.33 -13.99
N GLY A 31 -12.65 -1.41 -14.41
CA GLY A 31 -13.06 -0.06 -14.74
C GLY A 31 -13.54 0.73 -13.53
N HIS A 32 -13.14 0.33 -12.31
CA HIS A 32 -13.34 1.08 -11.07
C HIS A 32 -12.02 1.70 -10.60
N GLN A 33 -12.09 2.84 -9.89
CA GLN A 33 -10.94 3.47 -9.25
C GLN A 33 -10.85 3.03 -7.80
N PHE A 34 -9.64 2.71 -7.36
CA PHE A 34 -9.35 2.31 -5.98
C PHE A 34 -8.22 3.17 -5.41
N LEU A 35 -8.39 3.60 -4.17
CA LEU A 35 -7.31 4.09 -3.34
C LEU A 35 -6.62 2.88 -2.72
N PHE A 36 -5.38 2.64 -3.12
CA PHE A 36 -4.51 1.67 -2.48
C PHE A 36 -3.66 2.39 -1.43
N ARG A 37 -3.59 1.83 -0.22
CA ARG A 37 -2.69 2.27 0.85
C ARG A 37 -1.86 1.08 1.31
N ALA A 38 -0.55 1.13 1.04
CA ALA A 38 0.41 0.15 1.51
C ALA A 38 1.13 0.71 2.75
N GLY A 39 1.00 0.03 3.88
CA GLY A 39 1.59 0.42 5.16
C GLY A 39 2.77 -0.46 5.55
N PHE A 40 3.82 0.18 6.07
CA PHE A 40 5.08 -0.44 6.44
C PHE A 40 5.50 -0.03 7.84
N TYR A 41 5.55 -0.99 8.75
CA TYR A 41 6.13 -0.86 10.07
C TYR A 41 7.06 -2.04 10.34
N TYR A 42 8.38 -1.78 10.36
CA TYR A 42 9.37 -2.85 10.47
C TYR A 42 9.27 -3.59 11.81
N GLY A 43 9.09 -2.88 12.92
CA GLY A 43 8.89 -3.47 14.25
C GLY A 43 9.96 -4.46 14.72
N ASN A 44 11.11 -4.53 14.03
CA ASN A 44 12.12 -5.56 14.20
C ASN A 44 11.56 -7.00 14.14
N TYR A 45 10.66 -7.28 13.19
CA TYR A 45 9.94 -8.56 13.11
C TYR A 45 10.86 -9.80 12.97
N ASP A 46 12.06 -9.63 12.43
CA ASP A 46 13.05 -10.68 12.17
C ASP A 46 14.19 -10.72 13.22
N GLY A 47 14.18 -9.78 14.19
CA GLY A 47 15.20 -9.68 15.22
C GLY A 47 16.57 -9.17 14.73
N LEU A 48 16.71 -8.76 13.48
CA LEU A 48 18.01 -8.35 12.89
C LEU A 48 18.36 -6.88 13.15
N SER A 49 17.40 -6.08 13.59
CA SER A 49 17.52 -4.62 13.75
C SER A 49 18.07 -3.92 12.50
N LYS A 50 17.79 -4.50 11.32
CA LYS A 50 18.25 -4.02 10.02
C LYS A 50 17.04 -3.88 9.09
N PRO A 51 16.33 -2.73 9.14
CA PRO A 51 15.18 -2.49 8.28
C PRO A 51 15.60 -2.57 6.79
N PRO A 52 14.88 -3.34 5.96
CA PRO A 52 15.22 -3.52 4.56
C PRO A 52 14.76 -2.36 3.67
N SER A 53 15.33 -2.27 2.47
CA SER A 53 14.85 -1.40 1.39
C SER A 53 14.41 -2.25 0.20
N PHE A 54 13.32 -1.89 -0.46
CA PHE A 54 12.76 -2.66 -1.57
C PHE A 54 11.84 -1.79 -2.45
N ASN A 55 11.54 -2.27 -3.67
CA ASN A 55 10.60 -1.61 -4.55
C ASN A 55 9.18 -2.15 -4.30
N LEU A 56 8.21 -1.26 -4.39
CA LEU A 56 6.79 -1.56 -4.38
C LEU A 56 6.26 -1.38 -5.79
N GLU A 57 5.51 -2.36 -6.28
CA GLU A 57 4.94 -2.35 -7.62
C GLU A 57 3.45 -2.70 -7.61
N ILE A 58 2.72 -2.20 -8.61
CA ILE A 58 1.35 -2.61 -8.92
C ILE A 58 1.24 -3.06 -10.38
N ASP A 59 0.73 -4.26 -10.62
CA ASP A 59 0.65 -4.89 -11.95
C ASP A 59 1.96 -4.84 -12.75
N GLY A 60 3.11 -4.95 -12.06
CA GLY A 60 4.45 -4.84 -12.65
C GLY A 60 4.88 -3.42 -13.02
N ASN A 61 4.19 -2.39 -12.52
CA ASN A 61 4.58 -0.99 -12.66
C ASN A 61 5.11 -0.46 -11.34
N PHE A 62 6.21 0.29 -11.39
CA PHE A 62 6.79 0.94 -10.22
C PHE A 62 5.79 1.86 -9.52
N TRP A 63 5.61 1.65 -8.21
CA TRP A 63 4.84 2.52 -7.33
C TRP A 63 5.78 3.42 -6.54
N ALA A 64 6.67 2.82 -5.75
CA ALA A 64 7.57 3.55 -4.86
C ALA A 64 8.77 2.68 -4.46
N THR A 65 9.82 3.32 -3.97
CA THR A 65 10.86 2.64 -3.19
C THR A 65 10.53 2.81 -1.72
N VAL A 66 10.39 1.70 -1.01
CA VAL A 66 10.17 1.66 0.43
C VAL A 66 11.52 1.63 1.11
N THR A 67 11.79 2.63 1.94
CA THR A 67 12.99 2.68 2.77
C THR A 67 12.57 2.51 4.22
N ALA A 68 12.65 1.28 4.75
CA ALA A 68 12.17 0.99 6.10
C ALA A 68 13.03 1.64 7.20
N ASN A 69 14.18 2.23 6.88
CA ASN A 69 14.94 3.05 7.82
C ASN A 69 14.18 4.32 8.27
N SER A 70 13.21 4.79 7.48
CA SER A 70 12.38 5.95 7.79
C SER A 70 11.36 5.66 8.90
N THR A 71 11.09 4.38 9.20
CA THR A 71 10.31 3.99 10.39
C THR A 71 11.12 4.08 11.69
N SER A 72 12.36 4.60 11.66
CA SER A 72 13.20 4.79 12.86
C SER A 72 12.59 5.73 13.90
N ASN A 73 11.66 6.59 13.49
CA ASN A 73 10.85 7.41 14.40
C ASN A 73 9.69 6.64 15.04
N ASN A 74 9.64 5.31 14.88
CA ASN A 74 8.60 4.43 15.38
C ASN A 74 7.21 4.65 14.75
N GLU A 75 7.15 5.38 13.64
CA GLU A 75 5.93 5.66 12.88
C GLU A 75 5.83 4.75 11.64
N PRO A 76 4.63 4.26 11.29
CA PRO A 76 4.40 3.58 10.03
C PRO A 76 4.64 4.50 8.83
N VAL A 77 5.18 3.94 7.75
CA VAL A 77 5.30 4.61 6.45
C VAL A 77 4.16 4.14 5.57
N TYR A 78 3.48 5.09 4.92
CA TYR A 78 2.41 4.80 3.98
C TYR A 78 2.76 5.27 2.58
N HIS A 79 2.50 4.40 1.61
CA HIS A 79 2.43 4.78 0.20
C HIS A 79 0.98 4.67 -0.25
N GLU A 80 0.45 5.78 -0.80
CA GLU A 80 -0.91 5.86 -1.32
C GLU A 80 -0.88 6.05 -2.83
N MET A 81 -1.77 5.35 -3.54
CA MET A 81 -2.07 5.64 -4.93
C MET A 81 -3.54 5.48 -5.24
N ILE A 82 -4.01 6.23 -6.23
CA ILE A 82 -5.26 5.95 -6.91
C ILE A 82 -4.92 5.26 -8.22
N TYR A 83 -5.52 4.08 -8.40
CA TYR A 83 -5.26 3.23 -9.55
C TYR A 83 -6.57 2.81 -10.21
N MET A 84 -6.60 2.82 -11.54
CA MET A 84 -7.72 2.29 -12.30
C MET A 84 -7.50 0.81 -12.61
N ILE A 85 -8.47 -0.01 -12.25
CA ILE A 85 -8.37 -1.45 -12.31
C ILE A 85 -8.59 -1.93 -13.75
N LYS A 86 -7.55 -2.57 -14.30
CA LYS A 86 -7.49 -3.01 -15.71
C LYS A 86 -7.90 -4.47 -15.91
N ARG A 87 -7.92 -5.27 -14.85
CA ARG A 87 -8.23 -6.70 -14.83
C ARG A 87 -9.21 -6.99 -13.70
N ASP A 88 -9.63 -8.23 -13.53
CA ASP A 88 -10.44 -8.71 -12.41
C ASP A 88 -9.72 -8.66 -11.04
N SER A 89 -8.42 -8.35 -11.05
CA SER A 89 -7.59 -8.19 -9.87
C SER A 89 -6.46 -7.20 -10.09
N ALA A 90 -5.94 -6.65 -8.99
CA ALA A 90 -4.67 -5.93 -8.96
C ALA A 90 -3.61 -6.77 -8.24
N GLN A 91 -2.38 -6.77 -8.78
CA GLN A 91 -1.23 -7.45 -8.20
C GLN A 91 -0.28 -6.44 -7.55
N VAL A 92 -0.17 -6.48 -6.22
CA VAL A 92 0.86 -5.71 -5.50
C VAL A 92 2.07 -6.61 -5.27
N CYS A 93 3.25 -6.17 -5.67
CA CYS A 93 4.51 -6.90 -5.56
C CYS A 93 5.54 -6.12 -4.74
N LEU A 94 6.30 -6.85 -3.91
CA LEU A 94 7.47 -6.33 -3.22
C LEU A 94 8.73 -6.88 -3.88
N ASP A 95 9.46 -6.04 -4.60
CA ASP A 95 10.66 -6.40 -5.35
C ASP A 95 11.93 -6.17 -4.52
N ASN A 96 12.69 -7.24 -4.32
CA ASN A 96 13.90 -7.22 -3.51
C ASN A 96 15.09 -6.68 -4.29
N ILE A 97 15.60 -5.52 -3.87
CA ILE A 97 16.76 -4.86 -4.47
C ILE A 97 18.11 -5.28 -3.87
N GLY A 98 18.13 -6.35 -3.07
CA GLY A 98 19.32 -6.89 -2.41
C GLY A 98 19.59 -6.37 -0.99
N ASP A 99 18.65 -5.63 -0.40
CA ASP A 99 18.78 -5.05 0.95
C ASP A 99 17.81 -5.66 1.96
N GLY A 100 17.86 -6.99 2.11
CA GLY A 100 17.07 -7.74 3.10
C GLY A 100 15.80 -8.38 2.53
N ILE A 101 14.85 -8.76 3.41
CA ILE A 101 13.60 -9.43 3.02
C ILE A 101 12.48 -8.38 2.99
N PRO A 102 11.85 -8.13 1.83
CA PRO A 102 10.71 -7.22 1.76
C PRO A 102 9.57 -7.64 2.67
N PHE A 103 8.84 -6.68 3.22
CA PHE A 103 7.70 -6.93 4.09
C PHE A 103 6.61 -5.90 3.81
N ILE A 104 5.38 -6.22 4.19
CA ILE A 104 4.25 -5.29 4.19
C ILE A 104 3.49 -5.52 5.49
N SER A 105 3.00 -4.45 6.12
CA SER A 105 2.25 -4.54 7.38
C SER A 105 0.75 -4.42 7.14
N SER A 106 0.34 -3.60 6.17
CA SER A 106 -1.05 -3.47 5.74
C SER A 106 -1.13 -3.20 4.24
N LEU A 107 -2.18 -3.71 3.61
CA LEU A 107 -2.57 -3.33 2.25
C LEU A 107 -4.08 -3.11 2.23
N GLU A 108 -4.49 -1.86 2.08
CA GLU A 108 -5.89 -1.46 1.99
C GLU A 108 -6.23 -1.09 0.55
N ALA A 109 -7.44 -1.43 0.13
CA ALA A 109 -7.98 -1.07 -1.17
C ALA A 109 -9.42 -0.57 -1.00
N THR A 110 -9.61 0.73 -1.17
CA THR A 110 -10.90 1.39 -0.97
C THR A 110 -11.45 1.89 -2.29
N ALA A 111 -12.68 1.49 -2.64
CA ALA A 111 -13.34 1.95 -3.85
C ALA A 111 -13.59 3.47 -3.78
N ILE A 112 -13.29 4.19 -4.87
CA ILE A 112 -13.57 5.62 -5.01
C ILE A 112 -14.75 5.82 -5.97
N ASP A 113 -15.63 6.78 -5.66
CA ASP A 113 -16.65 7.24 -6.61
C ASP A 113 -16.00 7.94 -7.81
N MET A 114 -15.87 7.18 -8.90
CA MET A 114 -15.26 7.63 -10.15
C MET A 114 -15.98 8.79 -10.81
N ARG A 115 -17.29 8.97 -10.55
CA ARG A 115 -18.08 9.96 -11.29
C ARG A 115 -17.70 11.39 -10.91
N ASN A 116 -17.18 11.58 -9.69
CA ASN A 116 -17.08 12.89 -9.06
C ASN A 116 -15.67 13.28 -8.61
N THR A 117 -14.82 12.33 -8.21
CA THR A 117 -13.54 12.70 -7.53
C THR A 117 -12.37 12.91 -8.50
N TYR A 118 -12.16 11.96 -9.43
CA TYR A 118 -11.01 11.98 -10.36
C TYR A 118 -11.43 11.72 -11.81
N ARG A 119 -12.42 12.48 -12.29
CA ARG A 119 -13.02 12.28 -13.62
C ARG A 119 -12.06 12.49 -14.80
N LEU A 120 -10.99 13.28 -14.60
CA LEU A 120 -9.97 13.56 -15.62
C LEU A 120 -8.84 12.53 -15.63
N MET A 121 -8.88 11.54 -14.74
CA MET A 121 -7.89 10.48 -14.70
C MET A 121 -8.13 9.50 -15.87
N GLU A 122 -7.17 9.41 -16.77
CA GLU A 122 -7.22 8.44 -17.88
C GLU A 122 -7.00 7.00 -17.38
N ASN A 123 -7.43 6.03 -18.18
CA ASN A 123 -7.37 4.60 -17.85
C ASN A 123 -5.97 3.98 -17.76
N LYS A 124 -4.94 4.73 -18.16
CA LYS A 124 -3.53 4.31 -18.10
C LYS A 124 -2.72 5.07 -17.05
N THR A 125 -3.35 5.96 -16.30
CA THR A 125 -2.68 6.81 -15.33
C THR A 125 -2.88 6.27 -13.91
N ALA A 126 -1.91 6.51 -13.04
CA ALA A 126 -2.03 6.35 -11.60
C ALA A 126 -1.79 7.72 -10.96
N LEU A 127 -2.50 8.05 -9.87
CA LEU A 127 -2.22 9.25 -9.09
C LEU A 127 -1.51 8.84 -7.81
N LEU A 128 -0.26 9.24 -7.65
CA LEU A 128 0.50 8.99 -6.43
C LEU A 128 0.26 10.13 -5.44
N LEU A 129 0.05 9.79 -4.17
CA LEU A 129 -0.04 10.83 -3.15
C LEU A 129 1.33 11.50 -2.98
N HIS A 130 1.37 12.81 -3.18
CA HIS A 130 2.55 13.61 -2.89
C HIS A 130 2.52 14.15 -1.45
N SER A 131 1.38 14.72 -1.04
CA SER A 131 1.16 15.21 0.31
C SER A 131 -0.33 15.32 0.61
N ARG A 132 -0.69 15.21 1.90
CA ARG A 132 -2.03 15.45 2.42
C ARG A 132 -1.90 16.44 3.58
N THR A 133 -2.49 17.62 3.41
CA THR A 133 -2.39 18.70 4.39
C THR A 133 -3.77 19.17 4.79
N ASN A 134 -4.05 19.16 6.10
CA ASN A 134 -5.26 19.71 6.66
C ASN A 134 -5.00 21.16 7.13
N TYR A 135 -5.30 22.14 6.28
CA TYR A 135 -5.02 23.54 6.60
C TYR A 135 -5.93 24.07 7.71
N GLY A 136 -5.34 24.74 8.69
CA GLY A 136 -6.08 25.40 9.77
C GLY A 136 -6.61 24.45 10.86
N ALA A 137 -6.28 23.16 10.80
CA ALA A 137 -6.62 22.19 11.83
C ALA A 137 -5.44 21.97 12.80
N ASN A 138 -5.78 21.62 14.06
CA ASN A 138 -4.79 21.24 15.06
C ASN A 138 -4.40 19.76 15.00
N ASN A 139 -5.02 18.99 14.11
CA ASN A 139 -4.79 17.56 13.95
C ASN A 139 -4.75 17.14 12.47
N THR A 140 -4.00 16.08 12.22
CA THR A 140 -4.10 15.27 11.01
C THR A 140 -5.31 14.35 11.11
N ILE A 141 -5.97 14.13 9.96
CA ILE A 141 -7.01 13.11 9.79
C ILE A 141 -6.32 11.95 9.08
N GLU A 142 -6.23 10.79 9.72
CA GLU A 142 -5.62 9.57 9.19
C GLU A 142 -6.62 8.67 8.45
#